data_AF-A0A323UPK8-F1
#
_entry.id   AF-A0A323UPK8-F1
#
_cell.length_a   1.000
_cell.length_b   1.000
_cell.length_c   1.000
_cell.angle_alpha   90.00
_cell.angle_beta   90.00
_cell.angle_gamma   90.00
#
_symmetry.space_group_name_H-M   'P 1'
#
loop_
_entity.id
_entity.type
_entity.pdbx_description
1 polymer ?
#
loop_
_entity_poly.entity_id
_entity_poly.type
_entity_poly.pdbx_seq_one_letter_code
_entity_poly.pdbx_strand_id
1 'polypeptide(L)'
;MSTPADLDELMNQFRLASRELFNHFFRISDPYNNGQRAWLQEGQFRDVQAVLFQKLVAEPMSLRIAEYGNPQPNVLVGSRHDGAVPIMLNREIDSGYWDYPVKEVGTDARLLFVSFFDWDQLDYRDNRYVRVQVDRWSTHPDVVGKHGLIESHYVRFAKE
;
A
#
# COMPACT_ATOMS: atom_id res chain seq x y z
N MET A 1 -30.77 -2.33 8.54
CA MET A 1 -30.03 -1.56 7.52
C MET A 1 -28.58 -1.61 7.93
N SER A 2 -27.70 -2.28 7.19
CA SER A 2 -26.27 -2.27 7.49
C SER A 2 -25.71 -0.88 7.22
N THR A 3 -24.86 -0.38 8.13
CA THR A 3 -24.05 0.82 7.90
C THR A 3 -23.32 0.70 6.55
N PRO A 4 -23.27 1.75 5.72
CA PRO A 4 -22.41 1.74 4.53
C PRO A 4 -20.99 1.34 4.95
N ALA A 5 -20.37 0.43 4.20
CA ALA A 5 -19.01 0.01 4.51
C ALA A 5 -18.05 1.23 4.46
N ASP A 6 -17.20 1.36 5.46
CA ASP A 6 -16.15 2.38 5.50
C ASP A 6 -14.92 1.86 4.74
N LEU A 7 -14.42 2.66 3.77
CA LEU A 7 -13.24 2.28 3.00
C LEU A 7 -12.03 2.05 3.91
N ASP A 8 -11.87 2.84 4.95
CA ASP A 8 -10.75 2.69 5.89
C ASP A 8 -10.80 1.33 6.60
N GLU A 9 -12.00 0.90 6.99
CA GLU A 9 -12.21 -0.41 7.62
C GLU A 9 -11.91 -1.55 6.63
N LEU A 10 -12.45 -1.49 5.42
CA LEU A 10 -12.23 -2.52 4.39
C LEU A 10 -10.75 -2.63 4.00
N MET A 11 -10.05 -1.51 3.87
CA MET A 11 -8.61 -1.48 3.61
C MET A 11 -7.81 -2.14 4.74
N ASN A 12 -8.19 -1.89 6.00
CA ASN A 12 -7.58 -2.53 7.16
C ASN A 12 -7.87 -4.04 7.22
N GLN A 13 -9.10 -4.46 6.92
CA GLN A 13 -9.45 -5.88 6.82
C GLN A 13 -8.65 -6.57 5.72
N PHE A 14 -8.55 -5.97 4.53
CA PHE A 14 -7.71 -6.45 3.44
C PHE A 14 -6.24 -6.56 3.84
N ARG A 15 -5.69 -5.54 4.52
CA ARG A 15 -4.30 -5.55 5.03
C ARG A 15 -4.01 -6.77 5.90
N LEU A 16 -4.89 -7.03 6.86
CA LEU A 16 -4.75 -8.13 7.81
C LEU A 16 -4.95 -9.48 7.12
N ALA A 17 -6.01 -9.63 6.33
CA ALA A 17 -6.31 -10.87 5.62
C ALA A 17 -5.17 -11.24 4.65
N SER A 18 -4.65 -10.26 3.89
CA SER A 18 -3.53 -10.46 2.98
C SER A 18 -2.27 -10.91 3.72
N ARG A 19 -1.93 -10.23 4.84
CA ARG A 19 -0.79 -10.60 5.69
C ARG A 19 -0.90 -12.04 6.20
N GLU A 20 -2.04 -12.37 6.80
CA GLU A 20 -2.26 -13.68 7.40
C GLU A 20 -2.17 -14.80 6.35
N LEU A 21 -2.79 -14.58 5.19
CA LEU A 21 -2.74 -15.54 4.08
C LEU A 21 -1.30 -15.79 3.63
N PHE A 22 -0.52 -14.73 3.40
CA PHE A 22 0.88 -14.89 2.99
C PHE A 22 1.67 -15.67 4.05
N ASN A 23 1.65 -15.18 5.28
CA ASN A 23 2.49 -15.70 6.37
C ASN A 23 2.21 -17.17 6.69
N HIS A 24 0.97 -17.63 6.53
CA HIS A 24 0.55 -18.98 6.89
C HIS A 24 0.62 -19.97 5.72
N PHE A 25 0.30 -19.54 4.49
CA PHE A 25 0.08 -20.46 3.38
C PHE A 25 1.08 -20.31 2.22
N PHE A 26 1.68 -19.14 2.04
CA PHE A 26 2.57 -18.87 0.89
C PHE A 26 4.03 -18.68 1.30
N ARG A 27 4.28 -18.23 2.53
CA ARG A 27 5.64 -18.10 3.08
C ARG A 27 6.31 -19.47 3.13
N ILE A 28 7.52 -19.54 2.61
CA ILE A 28 8.35 -20.75 2.68
C ILE A 28 9.30 -20.65 3.86
N SER A 29 9.52 -21.78 4.54
CA SER A 29 10.59 -21.88 5.53
C SER A 29 11.96 -21.77 4.86
N ASP A 30 12.84 -20.94 5.41
CA ASP A 30 14.17 -20.68 4.85
C ASP A 30 14.13 -20.23 3.38
N PRO A 31 13.51 -19.06 3.09
CA PRO A 31 13.26 -18.62 1.72
C PRO A 31 14.55 -18.35 0.94
N TYR A 32 15.63 -17.96 1.63
CA TYR A 32 16.90 -17.60 1.03
C TYR A 32 17.69 -18.80 0.51
N ASN A 33 17.59 -19.96 1.16
CA ASN A 33 18.13 -21.21 0.64
C ASN A 33 17.19 -21.90 -0.36
N ASN A 34 15.93 -21.45 -0.45
CA ASN A 34 14.90 -21.98 -1.36
C ASN A 34 14.41 -20.94 -2.39
N GLY A 35 15.30 -20.05 -2.83
CA GLY A 35 14.94 -18.82 -3.54
C GLY A 35 14.02 -19.00 -4.75
N GLN A 36 14.26 -19.99 -5.61
CA GLN A 36 13.41 -20.23 -6.78
C GLN A 36 11.96 -20.56 -6.37
N ARG A 37 11.79 -21.40 -5.36
CA ARG A 37 10.47 -21.78 -4.86
C ARG A 37 9.81 -20.61 -4.13
N ALA A 38 10.59 -19.83 -3.37
CA ALA A 38 10.10 -18.67 -2.63
C ALA A 38 9.55 -17.60 -3.58
N TRP A 39 10.29 -17.26 -4.64
CA TRP A 39 9.82 -16.31 -5.66
C TRP A 39 8.61 -16.82 -6.46
N LEU A 40 8.53 -18.13 -6.73
CA LEU A 40 7.34 -18.72 -7.35
C LEU A 40 6.11 -18.60 -6.46
N GLN A 41 6.23 -18.91 -5.16
CA GLN A 41 5.13 -18.76 -4.20
C GLN A 41 4.72 -17.29 -4.04
N GLU A 42 5.69 -16.38 -4.05
CA GLU A 42 5.38 -14.95 -4.03
C GLU A 42 4.61 -14.50 -5.29
N GLY A 43 4.99 -14.98 -6.47
CA GLY A 43 4.22 -14.74 -7.69
C GLY A 43 2.78 -15.23 -7.58
N GLN A 44 2.57 -16.45 -7.10
CA GLN A 44 1.24 -17.02 -6.89
C GLN A 44 0.42 -16.23 -5.85
N PHE A 45 1.09 -15.73 -4.81
CA PHE A 45 0.42 -14.92 -3.79
C PHE A 45 -0.05 -13.58 -4.34
N ARG A 46 0.71 -12.93 -5.23
CA ARG A 46 0.30 -11.66 -5.85
C ARG A 46 -1.03 -11.77 -6.59
N ASP A 47 -1.25 -12.88 -7.31
CA ASP A 47 -2.52 -13.15 -7.98
C ASP A 47 -3.67 -13.26 -6.97
N VAL A 48 -3.45 -13.98 -5.87
CA VAL A 48 -4.43 -14.12 -4.78
C VAL A 48 -4.69 -12.78 -4.09
N GLN A 49 -3.65 -11.98 -3.86
CA GLN A 49 -3.74 -10.68 -3.23
C GLN A 49 -4.56 -9.69 -4.08
N ALA A 50 -4.40 -9.72 -5.41
CA ALA A 50 -5.19 -8.90 -6.32
C ALA A 50 -6.69 -9.27 -6.25
N VAL A 51 -7.02 -10.55 -6.24
CA VAL A 51 -8.41 -11.03 -6.06
C VAL A 51 -8.94 -10.63 -4.68
N LEU A 52 -8.13 -10.76 -3.63
CA LEU A 52 -8.52 -10.38 -2.28
C LEU A 52 -8.84 -8.88 -2.18
N PHE A 53 -8.02 -8.02 -2.78
CA PHE A 53 -8.28 -6.58 -2.85
C PHE A 53 -9.59 -6.29 -3.61
N GLN A 54 -9.79 -6.94 -4.75
CA GLN A 54 -11.01 -6.79 -5.54
C GLN A 54 -12.26 -7.15 -4.73
N LYS A 55 -12.24 -8.29 -4.03
CA LYS A 55 -13.39 -8.81 -3.30
C LYS A 55 -13.65 -8.12 -1.97
N LEU A 56 -12.61 -7.76 -1.23
CA LEU A 56 -12.76 -7.16 0.10
C LEU A 56 -12.90 -5.64 0.05
N VAL A 57 -12.38 -4.97 -0.99
CA VAL A 57 -12.35 -3.50 -1.05
C VAL A 57 -13.13 -2.98 -2.25
N ALA A 58 -12.74 -3.39 -3.46
CA ALA A 58 -13.22 -2.74 -4.69
C ALA A 58 -14.72 -2.96 -4.93
N GLU A 59 -15.18 -4.21 -4.91
CA GLU A 59 -16.57 -4.56 -5.14
C GLU A 59 -17.52 -3.96 -4.08
N PRO A 60 -17.25 -4.10 -2.76
CA PRO A 60 -18.10 -3.49 -1.72
C PRO A 60 -18.24 -1.98 -1.84
N MET A 61 -17.20 -1.29 -2.33
CA MET A 61 -17.18 0.17 -2.47
C MET A 61 -17.54 0.67 -3.87
N SER A 62 -17.91 -0.25 -4.78
CA SER A 62 -18.13 0.02 -6.20
C SER A 62 -16.99 0.88 -6.80
N LEU A 63 -15.74 0.50 -6.52
CA LEU A 63 -14.56 1.20 -7.03
C LEU A 63 -14.17 0.66 -8.40
N ARG A 64 -13.81 1.58 -9.30
CA ARG A 64 -13.06 1.23 -10.50
C ARG A 64 -11.58 1.17 -10.09
N ILE A 65 -11.04 -0.03 -9.99
CA ILE A 65 -9.64 -0.24 -9.60
C ILE A 65 -8.75 -0.44 -10.81
N ALA A 66 -7.50 0.02 -10.69
CA ALA A 66 -6.41 -0.47 -11.52
C ALA A 66 -5.95 -1.84 -11.00
N GLU A 67 -5.07 -2.52 -11.74
CA GLU A 67 -4.38 -3.71 -11.23
C GLU A 67 -3.70 -3.40 -9.87
N TYR A 68 -3.80 -4.33 -8.91
CA TYR A 68 -3.21 -4.12 -7.60
C TYR A 68 -1.69 -3.99 -7.71
N GLY A 69 -1.11 -3.01 -7.00
CA GLY A 69 0.28 -2.61 -7.17
C GLY A 69 0.48 -1.43 -8.13
N ASN A 70 -0.55 -1.04 -8.89
CA ASN A 70 -0.61 0.25 -9.56
C ASN A 70 -1.35 1.31 -8.72
N PRO A 71 -1.08 2.60 -8.95
CA PRO A 71 -1.82 3.70 -8.30
C PRO A 71 -3.32 3.56 -8.52
N GLN A 72 -4.08 3.64 -7.43
CA GLN A 72 -5.54 3.52 -7.41
C GLN A 72 -6.17 4.92 -7.39
N PRO A 73 -6.68 5.46 -8.52
CA PRO A 73 -7.12 6.85 -8.58
C PRO A 73 -8.24 7.19 -7.61
N ASN A 74 -9.09 6.21 -7.30
CA ASN A 74 -10.25 6.38 -6.44
C ASN A 74 -10.00 6.02 -4.96
N VAL A 75 -8.76 5.75 -4.56
CA VAL A 75 -8.38 5.43 -3.18
C VAL A 75 -7.33 6.43 -2.71
N LEU A 76 -7.78 7.45 -1.99
CA LEU A 76 -6.93 8.49 -1.41
C LEU A 76 -6.35 8.01 -0.08
N VAL A 77 -5.10 8.38 0.15
CA VAL A 77 -4.39 8.17 1.41
C VAL A 77 -4.19 9.52 2.08
N GLY A 78 -4.74 9.67 3.28
CA GLY A 78 -4.58 10.88 4.09
C GLY A 78 -4.08 10.56 5.49
N SER A 79 -3.71 11.59 6.25
CA SER A 79 -3.36 11.40 7.66
C SER A 79 -4.58 11.00 8.48
N ARG A 80 -4.39 10.04 9.39
CA ARG A 80 -5.36 9.62 10.41
C ARG A 80 -5.50 10.64 11.53
N HIS A 81 -4.42 11.36 11.83
CA HIS A 81 -4.35 12.37 12.88
C HIS A 81 -4.12 13.76 12.29
N ASP A 82 -4.45 14.80 13.03
CA ASP A 82 -4.16 16.16 12.59
C ASP A 82 -2.64 16.39 12.53
N GLY A 83 -2.17 17.00 11.44
CA GLY A 83 -0.77 17.35 11.23
C GLY A 83 -0.09 16.58 10.10
N ALA A 84 1.20 16.86 9.93
CA ALA A 84 2.05 16.17 8.96
C ALA A 84 2.45 14.79 9.50
N VAL A 85 2.63 13.83 8.60
CA VAL A 85 3.04 12.46 8.95
C VAL A 85 4.37 12.10 8.30
N PRO A 86 5.21 11.27 8.95
CA PRO A 86 6.47 10.83 8.36
C PRO A 86 6.28 10.12 7.02
N ILE A 87 7.09 10.47 6.03
CA ILE A 87 7.10 9.84 4.71
C ILE A 87 8.55 9.56 4.27
N MET A 88 8.75 8.40 3.64
CA MET A 88 9.97 8.11 2.87
C MET A 88 9.62 8.15 1.40
N LEU A 89 10.20 9.08 0.65
CA LEU A 89 9.96 9.22 -0.78
C LEU A 89 11.10 8.60 -1.59
N ASN A 90 10.76 8.07 -2.76
CA ASN A 90 11.78 7.60 -3.68
C ASN A 90 12.70 8.74 -4.13
N ARG A 91 13.98 8.43 -4.33
CA ARG A 91 14.94 9.39 -4.88
C ARG A 91 14.50 9.88 -6.27
N GLU A 92 14.18 8.94 -7.14
CA GLU A 92 13.66 9.15 -8.49
C GLU A 92 12.33 8.42 -8.70
N ILE A 93 11.61 8.73 -9.78
CA ILE A 93 10.44 7.93 -10.16
C ILE A 93 10.90 6.48 -10.39
N ASP A 94 10.18 5.51 -9.81
CA ASP A 94 10.49 4.08 -9.84
C ASP A 94 11.87 3.69 -9.30
N SER A 95 12.39 4.44 -8.32
CA SER A 95 13.65 4.10 -7.65
C SER A 95 13.50 2.99 -6.60
N GLY A 96 14.56 2.20 -6.40
CA GLY A 96 14.71 1.33 -5.22
C GLY A 96 15.22 2.07 -3.97
N TYR A 97 15.65 3.33 -4.11
CA TYR A 97 16.17 4.15 -3.01
C TYR A 97 15.09 5.07 -2.47
N TRP A 98 15.00 5.16 -1.13
CA TRP A 98 13.93 5.85 -0.39
C TRP A 98 14.47 6.98 0.49
N ASP A 99 15.33 7.81 -0.09
CA ASP A 99 16.12 8.81 0.64
C ASP A 99 15.95 10.24 0.13
N TYR A 100 14.86 10.54 -0.59
CA TYR A 100 14.54 11.92 -0.94
C TYR A 100 14.49 12.80 0.32
N PRO A 101 14.95 14.07 0.26
CA PRO A 101 15.14 14.90 1.46
C PRO A 101 13.85 15.30 2.19
N VAL A 102 12.68 15.23 1.56
CA VAL A 102 11.39 15.49 2.21
C VAL A 102 11.02 14.33 3.14
N LYS A 103 10.76 14.63 4.42
CA LYS A 103 10.56 13.63 5.49
C LYS A 103 9.15 13.59 6.08
N GLU A 104 8.32 14.58 5.76
CA GLU A 104 6.96 14.67 6.26
C GLU A 104 6.02 15.09 5.13
N VAL A 105 4.78 14.62 5.17
CA VAL A 105 3.73 14.98 4.23
C VAL A 105 2.55 15.61 4.96
N GLY A 106 2.13 16.77 4.49
CA GLY A 106 0.98 17.53 5.02
C GLY A 106 -0.32 17.20 4.29
N THR A 107 -1.39 17.89 4.69
CA THR A 107 -2.73 17.75 4.10
C THR A 107 -2.87 18.38 2.71
N ASP A 108 -1.87 19.14 2.26
CA ASP A 108 -1.81 19.76 0.93
C ASP A 108 -1.36 18.77 -0.17
N ALA A 109 -0.89 17.59 0.23
CA ALA A 109 -0.57 16.51 -0.68
C ALA A 109 -1.80 15.64 -0.97
N ARG A 110 -1.93 15.25 -2.23
CA ARG A 110 -2.87 14.25 -2.71
C ARG A 110 -2.10 12.98 -3.04
N LEU A 111 -2.36 11.93 -2.27
CA LEU A 111 -1.66 10.65 -2.35
C LEU A 111 -2.64 9.56 -2.79
N LEU A 112 -2.24 8.78 -3.79
CA LEU A 112 -3.00 7.61 -4.27
C LEU A 112 -2.44 6.35 -3.63
N PHE A 113 -3.30 5.47 -3.16
CA PHE A 113 -2.88 4.15 -2.69
C PHE A 113 -2.29 3.33 -3.83
N VAL A 114 -1.19 2.61 -3.57
CA VAL A 114 -0.57 1.69 -4.53
C VAL A 114 -0.66 0.26 -3.99
N SER A 115 -0.12 0.03 -2.80
CA SER A 115 -0.13 -1.28 -2.13
C SER A 115 0.21 -1.15 -0.65
N PHE A 116 -0.03 -2.20 0.13
CA PHE A 116 0.77 -2.42 1.33
C PHE A 116 2.19 -2.86 0.95
N PHE A 117 3.17 -2.56 1.81
CA PHE A 117 4.59 -2.75 1.51
C PHE A 117 5.36 -3.29 2.71
N ASP A 118 6.21 -4.28 2.41
CA ASP A 118 7.23 -4.84 3.29
C ASP A 118 8.57 -4.80 2.53
N TRP A 119 9.67 -4.53 3.25
CA TRP A 119 11.01 -4.48 2.66
C TRP A 119 11.49 -5.85 2.19
N ASP A 120 11.18 -6.88 2.99
CA ASP A 120 11.45 -8.27 2.66
C ASP A 120 10.17 -8.91 2.17
N GLN A 121 10.12 -9.21 0.87
CA GLN A 121 8.93 -9.80 0.25
C GLN A 121 8.82 -11.30 0.50
N LEU A 122 9.89 -11.97 0.94
CA LEU A 122 9.94 -13.42 1.07
C LEU A 122 9.83 -13.90 2.52
N ASP A 123 10.13 -13.03 3.49
CA ASP A 123 9.96 -13.33 4.91
C ASP A 123 8.59 -12.86 5.45
N TYR A 124 8.37 -13.01 6.76
CA TYR A 124 7.15 -12.58 7.43
C TYR A 124 6.78 -11.13 7.09
N ARG A 125 5.54 -10.96 6.64
CA ARG A 125 4.96 -9.65 6.38
C ARG A 125 4.31 -9.10 7.62
N ASP A 126 4.51 -7.83 7.87
CA ASP A 126 3.73 -7.07 8.83
C ASP A 126 2.79 -6.05 8.13
N ASN A 127 2.99 -5.83 6.81
CA ASN A 127 2.31 -4.80 6.03
C ASN A 127 2.41 -3.44 6.74
N ARG A 128 3.57 -3.13 7.33
CA ARG A 128 3.78 -1.94 8.16
C ARG A 128 3.64 -0.66 7.34
N TYR A 129 4.06 -0.66 6.09
CA TYR A 129 4.02 0.52 5.25
C TYR A 129 2.88 0.47 4.22
N VAL A 130 2.38 1.66 3.89
CA VAL A 130 1.52 1.91 2.74
C VAL A 130 2.35 2.58 1.68
N ARG A 131 2.47 1.94 0.52
CA ARG A 131 3.03 2.54 -0.68
C ARG A 131 1.99 3.43 -1.31
N VAL A 132 2.37 4.68 -1.56
CA VAL A 132 1.55 5.70 -2.22
C VAL A 132 2.26 6.24 -3.45
N GLN A 133 1.52 6.85 -4.36
CA GLN A 133 2.05 7.74 -5.38
C GLN A 133 1.60 9.17 -5.10
N VAL A 134 2.49 10.14 -5.26
CA VAL A 134 2.14 11.57 -5.17
C VAL A 134 1.43 11.98 -6.46
N ASP A 135 0.12 12.21 -6.41
CA ASP A 135 -0.66 12.75 -7.54
C ASP A 135 -0.46 14.26 -7.66
N ARG A 136 -0.54 14.97 -6.52
CA ARG A 136 -0.34 16.43 -6.45
C ARG A 136 0.24 16.82 -5.11
N TRP A 137 1.12 17.81 -5.10
CA TRP A 137 1.62 18.43 -3.87
C TRP A 137 2.12 19.84 -4.19
N SER A 138 1.42 20.87 -3.72
CA SER A 138 1.71 22.25 -4.12
C SER A 138 3.03 22.79 -3.54
N THR A 139 3.38 22.39 -2.32
CA THR A 139 4.64 22.78 -1.67
C THR A 139 5.86 22.01 -2.17
N HIS A 140 5.65 20.83 -2.78
CA HIS A 140 6.68 19.97 -3.36
C HIS A 140 6.29 19.44 -4.75
N PRO A 141 6.17 20.32 -5.77
CA PRO A 141 5.74 19.90 -7.11
C PRO A 141 6.73 18.96 -7.82
N ASP A 142 8.00 18.99 -7.40
CA ASP A 142 9.12 18.18 -7.88
C ASP A 142 9.01 16.68 -7.51
N VAL A 143 8.17 16.33 -6.53
CA VAL A 143 7.97 14.93 -6.13
C VAL A 143 6.72 14.28 -6.73
N VAL A 144 5.94 15.03 -7.53
CA VAL A 144 4.77 14.49 -8.24
C VAL A 144 5.19 13.31 -9.13
N GLY A 145 4.43 12.22 -9.06
CA GLY A 145 4.71 10.95 -9.74
C GLY A 145 5.62 10.00 -8.97
N LYS A 146 6.41 10.47 -7.98
CA LYS A 146 7.24 9.60 -7.12
C LYS A 146 6.36 8.77 -6.19
N HIS A 147 6.88 7.62 -5.77
CA HIS A 147 6.25 6.82 -4.73
C HIS A 147 6.78 7.21 -3.35
N GLY A 148 5.93 7.01 -2.34
CA GLY A 148 6.26 7.20 -0.94
C GLY A 148 5.83 6.01 -0.08
N LEU A 149 6.43 5.89 1.10
CA LEU A 149 6.07 4.95 2.15
C LEU A 149 5.67 5.73 3.41
N ILE A 150 4.50 5.42 3.94
CA ILE A 150 4.00 5.95 5.22
C ILE A 150 3.62 4.75 6.08
N GLU A 151 3.92 4.78 7.38
CA GLU A 151 3.49 3.70 8.27
C GLU A 151 1.95 3.64 8.37
N SER A 152 1.40 2.43 8.33
CA SER A 152 -0.03 2.18 8.20
C SER A 152 -0.87 2.74 9.36
N HIS A 153 -0.30 2.89 10.56
CA HIS A 153 -1.02 3.49 11.69
C HIS A 153 -1.20 5.01 11.56
N TYR A 154 -0.40 5.69 10.73
CA TYR A 154 -0.55 7.12 10.48
C TYR A 154 -1.59 7.46 9.43
N VAL A 155 -2.04 6.49 8.63
CA VAL A 155 -2.89 6.77 7.46
C VAL A 155 -4.34 6.37 7.68
N ARG A 156 -5.23 7.04 6.94
CA ARG A 156 -6.61 6.63 6.70
C ARG A 156 -6.89 6.62 5.19
N PHE A 157 -7.85 5.79 4.79
CA PHE A 157 -8.27 5.67 3.40
C PHE A 157 -9.62 6.34 3.16
N ALA A 158 -9.74 7.06 2.04
CA ALA A 158 -10.98 7.68 1.62
C ALA A 158 -11.22 7.46 0.13
N LYS A 159 -12.49 7.34 -0.26
CA LYS A 159 -12.88 7.33 -1.67
C LYS A 159 -12.70 8.76 -2.20
N GLU A 160 -12.18 8.89 -3.41
CA GLU A 160 -12.15 10.18 -4.13
C GLU A 160 -13.55 10.76 -4.34
#